data_AF-A0A4Z0PFC7-F1
#
_entry.id   AF-A0A4Z0PFC7-F1
#
_cell.length_a   1.000
_cell.length_b   1.000
_cell.length_c   1.000
_cell.angle_alpha   90.00
_cell.angle_beta   90.00
_cell.angle_gamma   90.00
#
_symmetry.space_group_name_H-M   'P 1'
#
loop_
_entity.id
_entity.type
_entity.pdbx_description
1 polymer ?
#
loop_
_entity_poly.entity_id
_entity_poly.type
_entity_poly.pdbx_seq_one_letter_code
_entity_poly.pdbx_strand_id
1 'polypeptide(L)'
;MPLAPAPTPDQLMFPEALTVLPAEAAPTEKNVDPDAWVPFGSYVHRSTYLQLKQAEFWEPGFEIREFVEAALQQALAQMPAAQKELPTNILEKLRKTNRKLG
;
A
#
# COMPACT_ATOMS: atom_id res chain seq x y z
N MET A 1 23.84 52.78 8.44
CA MET A 1 22.85 51.68 8.48
C MET A 1 23.64 50.38 8.52
N PRO A 2 23.61 49.58 9.61
CA PRO A 2 24.35 48.33 9.64
C PRO A 2 23.62 47.24 8.84
N LEU A 3 24.33 46.63 7.89
CA LEU A 3 23.89 45.48 7.09
C LEU A 3 23.87 44.23 7.98
N ALA A 4 22.77 43.49 7.99
CA ALA A 4 22.66 42.22 8.70
C ALA A 4 23.62 41.18 8.10
N PRO A 5 24.31 40.36 8.91
CA PRO A 5 25.18 39.30 8.40
C PRO A 5 24.35 38.18 7.76
N ALA A 6 24.83 37.68 6.61
CA ALA A 6 24.21 36.57 5.91
C ALA A 6 24.22 35.28 6.76
N PRO A 7 23.15 34.46 6.70
CA PRO A 7 23.07 33.21 7.44
C PRO A 7 24.14 32.22 6.95
N THR A 8 24.85 31.60 7.89
CA THR A 8 25.87 30.59 7.59
C THR A 8 25.24 29.25 7.17
N PRO A 9 25.95 28.43 6.36
CA PRO A 9 25.43 27.18 5.80
C PRO A 9 24.91 26.16 6.81
N ASP A 10 25.33 26.24 8.08
CA ASP A 10 24.92 25.33 9.16
C ASP A 10 23.44 25.50 9.56
N GLN A 11 22.85 26.70 9.40
CA GLN A 11 21.42 26.93 9.67
C GLN A 11 20.49 26.37 8.59
N LEU A 12 21.03 26.02 7.40
CA LEU A 12 20.26 25.37 6.33
C LEU A 12 20.29 23.84 6.42
N MET A 13 21.20 23.27 7.22
CA MET A 13 21.42 21.82 7.31
C MET A 13 20.66 21.16 8.47
N PHE A 14 20.16 21.95 9.44
CA PHE A 14 19.48 21.41 10.64
C PHE A 14 18.27 22.29 11.01
N PRO A 15 17.06 22.01 10.49
CA PRO A 15 15.86 22.63 11.03
C PRO A 15 15.66 22.16 12.48
N GLU A 16 15.53 23.13 13.39
CA GLU A 16 15.16 22.93 14.79
C GLU A 16 14.01 21.91 14.91
N ALA A 17 14.30 20.80 15.59
CA ALA A 17 13.33 19.78 15.89
C ALA A 17 12.28 20.34 16.85
N LEU A 18 11.17 20.82 16.30
CA LEU A 18 9.94 21.06 17.03
C LEU A 18 9.50 19.74 17.69
N THR A 19 9.81 19.62 18.97
CA THR A 19 9.33 18.55 19.83
C THR A 19 7.82 18.75 20.02
N VAL A 20 7.02 18.00 19.28
CA VAL A 20 5.57 17.88 19.53
C VAL A 20 5.36 16.57 20.28
N LEU A 21 4.99 16.67 21.56
CA LEU A 21 4.59 15.53 22.38
C LEU A 21 3.28 14.91 21.83
N PRO A 22 3.09 13.59 21.96
CA PRO A 22 2.00 12.87 21.31
C PRO A 22 0.67 13.24 21.95
N ALA A 23 -0.26 13.77 21.16
CA ALA A 23 -1.67 13.79 21.50
C ALA A 23 -2.18 12.34 21.41
N GLU A 24 -2.66 11.83 22.54
CA GLU A 24 -3.33 10.56 22.67
C GLU A 24 -4.54 10.51 21.73
N ALA A 25 -4.34 9.92 20.56
CA ALA A 25 -5.41 9.70 19.59
C ALA A 25 -6.28 8.55 20.12
N ALA A 26 -7.48 8.90 20.55
CA ALA A 26 -8.59 7.97 20.68
C ALA A 26 -8.68 7.08 19.42
N PRO A 27 -9.08 5.80 19.52
CA PRO A 27 -9.20 4.93 18.37
C PRO A 27 -10.31 5.48 17.47
N THR A 28 -9.91 6.31 16.53
CA THR A 28 -10.72 6.67 15.38
C THR A 28 -10.92 5.36 14.65
N GLU A 29 -12.17 4.91 14.55
CA GLU A 29 -12.55 3.83 13.64
C GLU A 29 -11.92 4.18 12.30
N LYS A 30 -10.86 3.45 11.94
CA LYS A 30 -10.15 3.67 10.70
C LYS A 30 -11.16 3.41 9.62
N ASN A 31 -11.56 4.47 8.92
CA ASN A 31 -12.29 4.33 7.68
C ASN A 31 -11.35 3.60 6.72
N VAL A 32 -11.54 2.29 6.61
CA VAL A 32 -10.75 1.43 5.72
C VAL A 32 -11.21 1.79 4.32
N ASP A 33 -10.37 2.54 3.61
CA ASP A 33 -10.62 2.89 2.23
C ASP A 33 -10.80 1.59 1.41
N PRO A 34 -11.95 1.40 0.75
CA PRO A 34 -12.26 0.14 0.08
C PRO A 34 -11.35 -0.11 -1.14
N ASP A 35 -10.67 0.92 -1.64
CA ASP A 35 -9.72 0.87 -2.75
C ASP A 35 -8.26 0.86 -2.25
N ALA A 36 -8.05 0.70 -0.94
CA ALA A 36 -6.71 0.60 -0.37
C ALA A 36 -6.01 -0.66 -0.87
N TRP A 37 -4.85 -0.46 -1.47
CA TRP A 37 -4.02 -1.58 -1.85
C TRP A 37 -3.48 -2.37 -0.67
N VAL A 38 -3.75 -3.67 -0.66
CA VAL A 38 -3.25 -4.59 0.36
C VAL A 38 -2.08 -5.41 -0.20
N PRO A 39 -0.90 -5.45 0.46
CA PRO A 39 0.20 -6.27 -0.02
C PRO A 39 -0.15 -7.76 0.07
N PHE A 40 -0.21 -8.41 -1.09
CA PHE A 40 -0.47 -9.84 -1.28
C PHE A 40 0.80 -10.52 -1.82
N GLY A 41 1.33 -11.49 -1.07
CA GLY A 41 2.52 -12.24 -1.46
C GLY A 41 2.16 -13.61 -2.01
N SER A 42 2.71 -13.96 -3.17
CA SER A 42 2.59 -15.28 -3.77
C SER A 42 3.84 -15.63 -4.58
N TYR A 43 3.93 -16.87 -5.04
CA TYR A 43 4.99 -17.34 -5.92
C TYR A 43 4.43 -17.61 -7.31
N VAL A 44 5.20 -17.27 -8.34
CA VAL A 44 4.91 -17.61 -9.73
C VAL A 44 5.99 -18.54 -10.27
N HIS A 45 5.66 -19.30 -11.32
CA HIS A 45 6.67 -20.10 -12.00
C HIS A 45 7.72 -19.21 -12.67
N ARG A 46 8.94 -19.74 -12.81
CA ARG A 46 10.08 -19.04 -13.43
C ARG A 46 9.75 -18.54 -14.84
N SER A 47 9.02 -19.32 -15.63
CA SER A 47 8.57 -18.94 -16.97
C SER A 47 7.68 -17.71 -16.95
N THR A 48 6.69 -17.68 -16.06
CA THR A 48 5.79 -16.54 -15.86
C THR A 48 6.56 -15.30 -15.40
N TYR A 49 7.49 -15.44 -14.46
CA TYR A 49 8.32 -14.31 -14.02
C TYR A 49 9.12 -13.70 -15.17
N LEU A 50 9.71 -14.54 -16.03
CA LEU A 50 10.45 -14.06 -17.20
C LEU A 50 9.54 -13.30 -18.16
N GLN A 51 8.32 -13.80 -18.40
CA GLN A 51 7.33 -13.12 -19.25
C GLN A 51 6.89 -11.77 -18.68
N LEU A 52 6.71 -11.67 -17.36
CA LEU A 52 6.41 -10.39 -16.70
C LEU A 52 7.54 -9.37 -16.92
N LYS A 53 8.80 -9.82 -16.84
CA LYS A 53 9.95 -8.96 -17.12
C LYS A 53 10.11 -8.59 -18.59
N GLN A 54 9.72 -9.48 -19.50
CA GLN A 54 9.66 -9.15 -20.92
C GLN A 54 8.57 -8.11 -21.20
N ALA A 55 7.39 -8.24 -20.60
CA ALA A 55 6.33 -7.24 -20.73
C ALA A 55 6.77 -5.87 -20.19
N GLU A 56 7.39 -5.83 -19.00
CA GLU A 56 7.96 -4.60 -18.41
C GLU A 56 9.00 -3.92 -19.32
N PHE A 57 9.73 -4.70 -20.12
CA PHE A 57 10.72 -4.17 -21.04
C PHE A 57 10.13 -3.69 -22.38
N TRP A 58 9.17 -4.45 -22.95
CA TRP A 58 8.68 -4.23 -24.31
C TRP A 58 7.41 -3.38 -24.39
N GLU A 59 6.57 -3.37 -23.35
CA GLU A 59 5.27 -2.69 -23.34
C GLU A 59 5.35 -1.36 -22.56
N PRO A 60 5.30 -0.20 -23.23
CA PRO A 60 5.33 1.09 -22.56
C PRO A 60 4.11 1.27 -21.65
N GLY A 61 4.35 1.67 -20.40
CA GLY A 61 3.28 1.86 -19.40
C GLY A 61 2.77 0.57 -18.78
N PHE A 62 3.47 -0.56 -18.94
CA PHE A 62 3.12 -1.79 -18.25
C PHE A 62 3.42 -1.71 -16.75
N GLU A 63 2.36 -1.70 -15.95
CA GLU A 63 2.42 -1.73 -14.49
C GLU A 63 2.04 -3.14 -13.99
N ILE A 64 3.02 -3.91 -13.50
CA ILE A 64 2.81 -5.29 -13.02
C ILE A 64 1.69 -5.36 -11.98
N ARG A 65 1.62 -4.37 -11.09
CA ARG A 65 0.63 -4.34 -10.01
C ARG A 65 -0.79 -4.26 -10.55
N GLU A 66 -1.04 -3.36 -11.49
CA GLU A 66 -2.36 -3.17 -12.12
C GLU A 66 -2.72 -4.36 -13.01
N PHE A 67 -1.73 -4.88 -13.75
CA PHE A 67 -1.91 -6.08 -14.56
C PHE A 67 -2.32 -7.30 -13.73
N VAL A 68 -1.64 -7.53 -12.60
CA VAL A 68 -1.95 -8.64 -11.69
C VAL A 68 -3.32 -8.45 -11.05
N GLU A 69 -3.67 -7.25 -10.60
CA GLU A 69 -5.01 -6.96 -10.05
C GLU A 69 -6.11 -7.25 -11.07
N ALA A 70 -5.98 -6.74 -12.29
CA ALA A 70 -6.95 -6.98 -13.35
C ALA A 70 -7.09 -8.48 -13.68
N ALA A 71 -5.97 -9.21 -13.78
CA ALA A 71 -5.98 -10.65 -14.03
C ALA A 71 -6.66 -11.43 -12.89
N LEU A 72 -6.41 -11.05 -11.64
CA LEU A 72 -7.05 -11.66 -10.47
C LEU A 72 -8.54 -11.38 -10.43
N GLN A 73 -8.97 -10.12 -10.64
CA GLN A 73 -10.38 -9.76 -10.70
C GLN A 73 -11.13 -10.52 -11.79
N GLN A 74 -10.54 -10.63 -12.99
CA GLN A 74 -11.12 -11.40 -14.09
C GLN A 74 -11.27 -12.88 -13.75
N ALA A 75 -10.28 -13.48 -13.08
CA ALA A 75 -10.36 -14.87 -12.63
C ALA A 75 -11.40 -15.07 -11.52
N LEU A 76 -11.44 -14.18 -10.52
CA LEU A 76 -12.38 -14.24 -9.40
C LEU A 76 -13.83 -13.99 -9.83
N ALA A 77 -14.05 -13.14 -10.83
CA ALA A 77 -15.39 -12.91 -11.40
C ALA A 77 -16.00 -14.20 -11.98
N GLN A 78 -15.17 -15.15 -12.43
CA GLN A 78 -15.61 -16.45 -12.92
C GLN A 78 -15.87 -17.47 -11.79
N MET A 79 -15.66 -17.09 -10.52
CA MET A 79 -15.84 -17.94 -9.36
C MET A 79 -17.01 -17.44 -8.50
N PRO A 80 -18.25 -17.95 -8.68
CA PRO A 80 -19.41 -17.49 -7.91
C PRO A 80 -19.26 -17.60 -6.40
N ALA A 81 -18.42 -18.53 -5.92
CA ALA A 81 -18.13 -18.69 -4.50
C ALA A 81 -17.30 -17.53 -3.93
N ALA A 82 -16.45 -16.88 -4.73
CA ALA A 82 -15.62 -15.75 -4.31
C ALA A 82 -16.44 -14.46 -4.12
N GLN A 83 -17.62 -14.38 -4.72
CA GLN A 83 -18.56 -13.26 -4.59
C GLN A 83 -19.46 -13.37 -3.35
N LYS A 84 -19.37 -14.48 -2.58
CA LYS A 84 -20.19 -14.69 -1.38
C LYS A 84 -19.54 -14.01 -0.19
N GLU A 85 -20.35 -13.33 0.60
CA GLU A 85 -19.89 -12.78 1.87
C GLU A 85 -19.38 -13.88 2.80
N LEU A 86 -18.25 -13.60 3.46
CA LEU A 86 -17.73 -14.50 4.48
C LEU A 86 -18.64 -14.45 5.72
N PRO A 87 -18.92 -15.60 6.37
CA PRO A 87 -19.65 -15.60 7.63
C PRO A 87 -18.96 -14.73 8.68
N THR A 88 -19.74 -13.98 9.47
CA THR A 88 -19.23 -12.98 10.44
C THR A 88 -18.14 -13.55 11.34
N ASN A 89 -18.34 -14.75 11.89
CA ASN A 89 -17.37 -15.41 12.77
C ASN A 89 -16.01 -15.65 12.09
N ILE A 90 -16.01 -15.94 10.78
CA ILE A 90 -14.79 -16.17 9.99
C ILE A 90 -14.13 -14.84 9.65
N LEU A 91 -14.91 -13.83 9.27
CA LEU A 91 -14.42 -12.49 8.96
C LEU A 91 -13.75 -11.86 10.18
N GLU A 92 -14.37 -11.93 11.36
CA GLU A 92 -13.79 -11.42 12.60
C GLU A 92 -12.47 -12.12 12.97
N LYS A 93 -12.40 -13.44 12.76
CA LYS A 93 -11.16 -14.20 12.98
C LYS A 93 -10.07 -13.75 12.00
N LEU A 94 -10.41 -13.56 10.73
CA LEU A 94 -9.49 -13.06 9.72
C LEU A 94 -8.98 -11.66 10.04
N ARG A 95 -9.85 -10.73 10.47
CA ARG A 95 -9.44 -9.39 10.91
C ARG A 95 -8.48 -9.42 12.09
N LYS A 96 -8.70 -10.31 13.06
CA LYS A 96 -7.81 -10.48 14.22
C LYS A 96 -6.43 -11.02 13.82
N THR A 97 -6.35 -11.92 12.84
CA THR A 97 -5.08 -12.52 12.39
C THR A 97 -4.37 -11.70 11.30
N ASN A 98 -5.11 -10.97 10.48
CA ASN A 98 -4.60 -10.10 9.42
C ASN A 98 -4.89 -8.64 9.74
N ARG A 99 -3.89 -7.97 10.33
CA ARG A 99 -3.94 -6.52 10.61
C ARG A 99 -4.19 -5.63 9.38
N LYS A 100 -4.10 -6.19 8.17
CA LYS A 100 -4.36 -5.50 6.90
C LYS A 100 -5.85 -5.38 6.57
N LEU A 101 -6.70 -6.16 7.24
CA LEU A 101 -8.15 -6.26 6.97
C LEU A 101 -9.01 -5.60 8.07
N GLY A 102 -8.37 -5.09 9.12
CA GLY A 102 -9.01 -4.54 10.32
C GLY A 102 -8.77 -3.06 10.50
#